data_AF-A0A397ZMQ5-F1
#
_entry.id   AF-A0A397ZMQ5-F1
#
_cell.length_a   1.000
_cell.length_b   1.000
_cell.length_c   1.000
_cell.angle_alpha   90.00
_cell.angle_beta   90.00
_cell.angle_gamma   90.00
#
_symmetry.space_group_name_H-M   'P 1'
#
loop_
_entity.id
_entity.type
_entity.pdbx_description
1 polymer ?
#
loop_
_entity_poly.entity_id
_entity_poly.type
_entity_poly.pdbx_seq_one_letter_code
_entity_poly.pdbx_strand_id
1 'polypeptide(L)'
;MAPSSSANVRPSHILSIPRPSPTCVPNLRLLASGFSLIFKSSYLSAELSSRQTRSVQVPVVSSTRKQRRSMEQSNVYVASNSMETEIGSQKITKNPSLICAPVMADSINKMVTETCKARELGADLVEIRLDSLKGFNPLEDLKTIIKKSPLPTLFTYRPKWEGGQHEGDENERLDVLRLAMELGADYVDVELQVASEFIKSIKGKKPKNFRVIVSSHNYQNTPSLEDLSDLSVRIQQAGADIVKIVTTSVDITDVARMFHITSNAQIPTIGLVMGQRGLMSHILCSKFGGYMTFGTLEYGKVSAPGQPTIKDLLDLYNFRRIGPDTKVYGVIGQPVSHSKSPVVHNQAFKSVDFNGVYVHLLVDDVASFLKAYSSSDFVGFSCGIPHKEAALTCCDEVDPLAKSIGAVNTILRRKSDGKLLGYNTDCIGSISAIEDGLRSSSRCTSASPLAGKTVVVIGAGGAGKAVAYGAKVKGAKVVIANRTYERALEVAEAIGGRAVSLADLENFHPEDGMVLANTTSVGMQPNVDETPISKHALEHYALVFDAVYTPRITRLLREAEECGAVTVSGSEMFVRQAYEQFEIFTGLPAPKELYWKIMSKY
;
A
#
# COMPACT_ATOMS: atom_id res chain seq x y z
N MET A 1 -67.12 3.24 10.69
CA MET A 1 -67.58 4.42 11.44
C MET A 1 -66.43 5.41 11.55
N ALA A 2 -66.44 6.45 10.70
CA ALA A 2 -65.88 7.77 11.04
C ALA A 2 -66.99 8.56 11.80
N PRO A 3 -66.75 9.72 12.46
CA PRO A 3 -66.32 11.03 11.86
C PRO A 3 -65.19 11.72 12.69
N SER A 4 -64.32 12.65 12.24
CA SER A 4 -64.33 13.89 11.42
C SER A 4 -64.60 15.21 12.18
N SER A 5 -63.59 16.10 12.24
CA SER A 5 -63.60 17.57 12.00
C SER A 5 -62.18 18.13 12.26
N SER A 6 -61.44 18.91 11.45
CA SER A 6 -61.59 19.94 10.39
C SER A 6 -61.65 21.41 10.87
N ALA A 7 -60.58 22.17 10.55
CA ALA A 7 -60.53 23.62 10.23
C ALA A 7 -59.07 23.96 9.79
N ASN A 8 -58.68 24.15 8.52
CA ASN A 8 -58.92 25.20 7.52
C ASN A 8 -58.48 26.64 7.90
N VAL A 9 -57.35 27.10 7.31
CA VAL A 9 -57.07 28.50 6.93
C VAL A 9 -56.37 28.52 5.55
N ARG A 10 -56.74 29.48 4.71
CA ARG A 10 -56.64 29.59 3.24
C ARG A 10 -55.26 29.97 2.67
N PRO A 11 -55.01 29.74 1.36
CA PRO A 11 -53.91 30.33 0.59
C PRO A 11 -54.36 31.58 -0.20
N SER A 12 -53.43 32.50 -0.47
CA SER A 12 -53.65 33.70 -1.30
C SER A 12 -52.68 33.80 -2.49
N HIS A 13 -53.30 33.89 -3.67
CA HIS A 13 -52.96 34.65 -4.88
C HIS A 13 -51.75 34.31 -5.76
N ILE A 14 -52.13 33.66 -6.86
CA ILE A 14 -51.66 33.71 -8.24
C ILE A 14 -51.38 35.14 -8.73
N LEU A 15 -50.26 35.31 -9.45
CA LEU A 15 -50.10 36.26 -10.56
C LEU A 15 -49.23 35.61 -11.65
N SER A 16 -49.78 35.62 -12.86
CA SER A 16 -49.32 34.98 -14.09
C SER A 16 -48.70 36.01 -15.06
N ILE A 17 -47.76 35.61 -15.93
CA ILE A 17 -47.77 35.69 -17.43
C ILE A 17 -46.39 36.28 -17.89
N PRO A 18 -45.80 36.03 -19.10
CA PRO A 18 -45.89 34.95 -20.09
C PRO A 18 -44.52 34.36 -20.55
N ARG A 19 -44.61 33.23 -21.29
CA ARG A 19 -43.59 32.73 -22.25
C ARG A 19 -43.63 33.52 -23.57
N PRO A 20 -42.52 33.64 -24.33
CA PRO A 20 -42.58 33.89 -25.76
C PRO A 20 -42.36 32.60 -26.58
N SER A 21 -43.09 32.51 -27.68
CA SER A 21 -42.94 31.52 -28.76
C SER A 21 -42.61 32.29 -30.08
N PRO A 22 -42.36 31.62 -31.22
CA PRO A 22 -41.13 31.78 -31.99
C PRO A 22 -41.28 32.66 -33.24
N THR A 23 -40.21 33.33 -33.68
CA THR A 23 -40.15 33.94 -35.01
C THR A 23 -38.79 33.79 -35.70
N CYS A 24 -38.90 33.34 -36.96
CA CYS A 24 -38.10 33.64 -38.15
C CYS A 24 -36.56 33.51 -38.18
N VAL A 25 -36.17 32.45 -38.90
CA VAL A 25 -35.04 32.28 -39.81
C VAL A 25 -34.54 33.58 -40.46
N PRO A 26 -33.20 33.72 -40.62
CA PRO A 26 -32.69 33.99 -41.95
C PRO A 26 -31.53 33.06 -42.36
N ASN A 27 -31.60 32.70 -43.64
CA ASN A 27 -30.58 32.04 -44.46
C ASN A 27 -29.15 32.48 -44.15
N LEU A 28 -28.25 31.53 -43.88
CA LEU A 28 -26.82 31.70 -44.15
C LEU A 28 -26.29 30.51 -44.95
N ARG A 29 -25.70 30.85 -46.09
CA ARG A 29 -25.21 29.97 -47.14
C ARG A 29 -24.05 29.09 -46.67
N LEU A 30 -24.05 27.85 -47.17
CA LEU A 30 -22.90 26.98 -47.25
C LEU A 30 -21.71 27.69 -47.91
N LEU A 31 -20.55 27.59 -47.27
CA LEU A 31 -19.26 27.52 -47.97
C LEU A 31 -18.53 26.28 -47.46
N ALA A 32 -18.57 25.24 -48.31
CA ALA A 32 -17.69 24.10 -48.20
C ALA A 32 -16.26 24.55 -48.52
N SER A 33 -15.33 24.30 -47.60
CA SER A 33 -13.91 24.20 -47.96
C SER A 33 -13.35 22.94 -47.32
N GLY A 34 -13.12 21.95 -48.17
CA GLY A 34 -12.31 20.80 -47.83
C GLY A 34 -10.86 21.24 -47.66
N PHE A 35 -10.26 20.86 -46.54
CA PHE A 35 -8.81 20.83 -46.41
C PHE A 35 -8.38 19.40 -46.13
N SER A 36 -7.87 18.78 -47.19
CA SER A 36 -6.96 17.64 -47.12
C SER A 36 -5.68 18.10 -46.40
N LEU A 37 -5.32 17.42 -45.32
CA LEU A 37 -4.01 17.59 -44.70
C LEU A 37 -3.20 16.32 -44.91
N ILE A 38 -2.38 16.42 -45.96
CA ILE A 38 -1.29 15.54 -46.36
C ILE A 38 -0.26 15.49 -45.24
N PHE A 39 0.07 14.28 -44.77
CA PHE A 39 1.27 14.02 -43.98
C PHE A 39 2.50 14.31 -44.83
N LYS A 40 3.24 15.38 -44.50
CA LYS A 40 4.61 15.58 -45.00
C LYS A 40 5.58 14.89 -44.03
N SER A 41 6.05 13.73 -44.47
CA SER A 41 7.31 13.13 -44.04
C SER A 41 8.46 13.85 -44.75
N SER A 42 9.47 14.29 -43.99
CA SER A 42 10.81 14.59 -44.48
C SER A 42 11.78 14.51 -43.30
N TYR A 43 12.49 13.39 -43.18
CA TYR A 43 13.87 13.19 -43.65
C TYR A 43 14.92 13.88 -42.77
N LEU A 44 15.66 13.07 -42.01
CA LEU A 44 17.13 13.13 -42.06
C LEU A 44 17.69 11.71 -41.85
N SER A 45 18.54 11.30 -42.79
CA SER A 45 19.35 10.09 -42.81
C SER A 45 20.80 10.49 -43.10
N ALA A 46 21.71 9.56 -42.83
CA ALA A 46 23.17 9.58 -42.98
C ALA A 46 23.93 10.13 -41.75
N GLU A 47 24.99 9.49 -41.23
CA GLU A 47 26.01 8.69 -41.91
C GLU A 47 26.48 7.45 -41.10
N LEU A 48 26.83 6.40 -41.85
CA LEU A 48 27.64 5.27 -41.44
C LEU A 48 29.13 5.65 -41.59
N SER A 49 29.95 5.33 -40.59
CA SER A 49 31.38 5.05 -40.81
C SER A 49 31.86 3.97 -39.85
N SER A 50 32.34 2.89 -40.47
CA SER A 50 33.14 1.81 -39.93
C SER A 50 34.33 2.27 -39.07
N ARG A 51 34.65 1.54 -37.99
CA ARG A 51 36.04 1.15 -37.63
C ARG A 51 36.10 0.12 -36.49
N GLN A 52 36.54 -1.08 -36.88
CA GLN A 52 37.48 -1.99 -36.23
C GLN A 52 37.45 -2.21 -34.71
N THR A 53 37.06 -3.45 -34.39
CA THR A 53 37.61 -4.37 -33.37
C THR A 53 38.93 -3.97 -32.70
N ARG A 54 38.90 -3.88 -31.36
CA ARG A 54 40.03 -4.30 -30.50
C ARG A 54 39.50 -5.01 -29.25
N SER A 55 39.74 -6.31 -29.21
CA SER A 55 39.68 -7.17 -28.04
C SER A 55 40.81 -6.83 -27.07
N VAL A 56 40.49 -6.59 -25.81
CA VAL A 56 41.48 -6.54 -24.72
C VAL A 56 41.17 -7.69 -23.75
N GLN A 57 42.11 -8.63 -23.70
CA GLN A 57 42.18 -9.69 -22.69
C GLN A 57 42.59 -9.09 -21.34
N VAL A 58 41.99 -9.57 -20.25
CA VAL A 58 42.51 -9.42 -18.88
C VAL A 58 42.50 -10.81 -18.22
N PRO A 59 43.57 -11.22 -17.51
CA PRO A 59 43.89 -12.62 -17.31
C PRO A 59 43.26 -13.23 -16.04
N VAL A 60 43.02 -14.54 -16.14
CA VAL A 60 42.67 -15.44 -15.05
C VAL A 60 43.93 -15.74 -14.22
N VAL A 61 43.86 -15.52 -12.91
CA VAL A 61 44.85 -16.04 -11.95
C VAL A 61 44.17 -17.00 -10.99
N SER A 62 44.50 -18.27 -11.13
CA SER A 62 44.23 -19.32 -10.15
C SER A 62 45.30 -19.28 -9.05
N SER A 63 44.90 -19.37 -7.78
CA SER A 63 45.78 -19.94 -6.76
C SER A 63 44.99 -20.69 -5.69
N THR A 64 45.37 -21.95 -5.52
CA THR A 64 44.98 -22.86 -4.45
C THR A 64 45.82 -22.58 -3.20
N ARG A 65 45.20 -22.48 -2.02
CA ARG A 65 45.89 -22.79 -0.75
C ARG A 65 44.92 -23.17 0.36
N LYS A 66 44.98 -24.44 0.74
CA LYS A 66 44.48 -24.97 2.02
C LYS A 66 45.33 -24.38 3.16
N GLN A 67 44.70 -23.84 4.19
CA GLN A 67 45.25 -23.82 5.54
C GLN A 67 44.12 -23.86 6.58
N ARG A 68 44.12 -24.91 7.40
CA ARG A 68 43.36 -25.02 8.64
C ARG A 68 43.95 -24.02 9.65
N ARG A 69 43.11 -23.23 10.33
CA ARG A 69 43.37 -22.67 11.67
C ARG A 69 42.04 -22.43 12.40
N SER A 70 42.07 -22.76 13.69
CA SER A 70 41.02 -22.65 14.71
C SER A 70 40.42 -21.24 14.79
N MET A 71 39.10 -21.15 14.96
CA MET A 71 38.39 -19.89 15.22
C MET A 71 38.06 -19.74 16.71
N GLU A 72 38.72 -18.77 17.33
CA GLU A 72 38.27 -18.09 18.55
C GLU A 72 37.06 -17.19 18.24
N GLN A 73 36.29 -16.89 19.30
CA GLN A 73 35.06 -16.08 19.25
C GLN A 73 35.33 -14.64 18.80
N SER A 74 34.78 -14.26 17.65
CA SER A 74 34.88 -12.91 17.10
C SER A 74 33.68 -12.04 17.50
N ASN A 75 33.96 -10.95 18.23
CA ASN A 75 33.07 -9.81 18.44
C ASN A 75 32.59 -9.23 17.10
N VAL A 76 31.28 -9.01 16.97
CA VAL A 76 30.68 -8.39 15.78
C VAL A 76 30.84 -6.87 15.88
N TYR A 77 31.79 -6.31 15.14
CA TYR A 77 31.78 -4.91 14.75
C TYR A 77 31.02 -4.77 13.43
N VAL A 78 29.94 -3.97 13.42
CA VAL A 78 29.23 -3.60 12.19
C VAL A 78 30.11 -2.59 11.44
N ALA A 79 30.64 -3.00 10.29
CA ALA A 79 31.39 -2.15 9.39
C ALA A 79 30.43 -1.19 8.64
N SER A 80 30.66 0.12 8.81
CA SER A 80 30.07 1.19 8.03
C SER A 80 30.83 1.33 6.70
N ASN A 81 30.18 1.10 5.57
CA ASN A 81 30.69 1.57 4.28
C ASN A 81 30.23 3.03 4.09
N SER A 82 31.16 3.97 4.20
CA SER A 82 30.95 5.39 3.86
C SER A 82 31.35 5.65 2.41
N MET A 83 30.48 6.29 1.64
CA MET A 83 30.88 7.05 0.45
C MET A 83 30.81 8.53 0.82
N GLU A 84 31.94 9.21 0.76
CA GLU A 84 32.07 10.63 1.06
C GLU A 84 31.81 11.49 -0.19
N THR A 85 31.08 12.58 0.00
CA THR A 85 31.17 13.77 -0.84
C THR A 85 30.85 14.98 0.04
N GLU A 86 31.86 15.78 0.38
CA GLU A 86 31.71 17.10 1.00
C GLU A 86 31.29 18.12 -0.07
N ILE A 87 30.44 19.13 0.19
CA ILE A 87 30.64 20.28 1.09
C ILE A 87 29.28 20.78 1.62
N GLY A 88 29.22 21.18 2.90
CA GLY A 88 28.36 22.30 3.34
C GLY A 88 27.01 22.00 4.02
N SER A 89 26.92 21.01 4.90
CA SER A 89 26.05 20.98 6.09
C SER A 89 26.33 19.67 6.82
N GLN A 90 26.61 19.69 8.12
CA GLN A 90 26.74 18.44 8.89
C GLN A 90 25.38 17.75 8.92
N LYS A 91 25.09 16.92 7.91
CA LYS A 91 23.98 15.96 7.96
C LYS A 91 24.32 14.99 9.08
N ILE A 92 23.56 15.05 10.18
CA ILE A 92 23.57 13.99 11.19
C ILE A 92 23.12 12.72 10.48
N THR A 93 24.06 11.85 10.12
CA THR A 93 23.77 10.53 9.59
C THR A 93 23.21 9.68 10.73
N LYS A 94 21.89 9.63 10.84
CA LYS A 94 21.19 8.75 11.79
C LYS A 94 21.35 7.30 11.30
N ASN A 95 21.63 6.38 12.23
CA ASN A 95 21.67 4.95 11.92
C ASN A 95 20.32 4.49 11.35
N PRO A 96 20.30 3.47 10.46
CA PRO A 96 19.05 2.85 10.03
C PRO A 96 18.23 2.37 11.23
N SER A 97 16.91 2.35 11.07
CA SER A 97 15.99 1.93 12.12
C SER A 97 16.18 0.45 12.47
N LEU A 98 16.07 0.12 13.76
CA LEU A 98 16.11 -1.26 14.25
C LEU A 98 14.74 -1.93 14.12
N ILE A 99 14.72 -3.26 13.99
CA ILE A 99 13.51 -4.09 14.09
C ILE A 99 13.52 -4.80 15.44
N CYS A 100 12.58 -4.43 16.31
CA CYS A 100 12.35 -5.09 17.59
C CYS A 100 11.21 -6.10 17.51
N ALA A 101 11.43 -7.31 18.02
CA ALA A 101 10.41 -8.35 18.09
C ALA A 101 9.74 -8.34 19.48
N PRO A 102 8.42 -8.11 19.58
CA PRO A 102 7.69 -8.30 20.83
C PRO A 102 7.66 -9.79 21.24
N VAL A 103 8.03 -10.08 22.48
CA VAL A 103 8.02 -11.40 23.10
C VAL A 103 6.98 -11.38 24.22
N MET A 104 5.89 -12.13 24.02
CA MET A 104 4.67 -12.06 24.84
C MET A 104 4.20 -13.44 25.33
N ALA A 105 5.04 -14.48 25.17
CA ALA A 105 4.76 -15.78 25.71
C ALA A 105 4.47 -15.74 27.23
N ASP A 106 3.54 -16.59 27.68
CA ASP A 106 3.07 -16.62 29.07
C ASP A 106 4.00 -17.34 30.06
N SER A 107 5.15 -17.82 29.60
CA SER A 107 6.17 -18.48 30.43
C SER A 107 7.59 -18.24 29.92
N ILE A 108 8.57 -18.30 30.82
CA ILE A 108 9.99 -18.00 30.54
C ILE A 108 10.59 -18.92 29.47
N ASN A 109 10.33 -20.22 29.53
CA ASN A 109 10.85 -21.17 28.54
C ASN A 109 10.33 -20.87 27.13
N LYS A 110 9.07 -20.44 27.03
CA LYS A 110 8.49 -20.01 25.75
C LYS A 110 9.06 -18.66 25.31
N MET A 111 9.25 -17.69 26.22
CA MET A 111 9.90 -16.42 25.91
C MET A 111 11.32 -16.62 25.35
N VAL A 112 12.13 -17.50 25.96
CA VAL A 112 13.47 -17.84 25.45
C VAL A 112 13.40 -18.48 24.05
N THR A 113 12.39 -19.33 23.81
CA THR A 113 12.17 -19.87 22.45
C THR A 113 11.82 -18.77 21.45
N GLU A 114 10.99 -17.80 21.87
CA GLU A 114 10.60 -16.65 21.05
C GLU A 114 11.77 -15.71 20.76
N THR A 115 12.72 -15.52 21.68
CA THR A 115 13.94 -14.72 21.40
C THR A 115 14.86 -15.40 20.38
N CYS A 116 14.98 -16.72 20.41
CA CYS A 116 15.68 -17.49 19.38
C CYS A 116 14.99 -17.35 18.02
N LYS A 117 13.65 -17.49 17.98
CA LYS A 117 12.86 -17.30 16.76
C LYS A 117 13.00 -15.88 16.20
N ALA A 118 13.05 -14.86 17.06
CA ALA A 118 13.28 -13.48 16.66
C ALA A 118 14.60 -13.31 15.89
N ARG A 119 15.68 -13.94 16.39
CA ARG A 119 16.99 -13.94 15.71
C ARG A 119 16.95 -14.65 14.36
N GLU A 120 16.32 -15.83 14.31
CA GLU A 120 16.17 -16.59 13.06
C GLU A 120 15.40 -15.79 11.99
N LEU A 121 14.41 -15.01 12.40
CA LEU A 121 13.64 -14.13 11.53
C LEU A 121 14.37 -12.83 11.15
N GLY A 122 15.49 -12.49 11.80
CA GLY A 122 16.30 -11.32 11.47
C GLY A 122 15.93 -10.03 12.22
N ALA A 123 15.32 -10.13 13.40
CA ALA A 123 15.17 -9.00 14.32
C ALA A 123 16.55 -8.52 14.85
N ASP A 124 16.66 -7.24 15.17
CA ASP A 124 17.87 -6.66 15.76
C ASP A 124 17.89 -6.77 17.29
N LEU A 125 16.71 -6.82 17.91
CA LEU A 125 16.51 -6.93 19.35
C LEU A 125 15.11 -7.48 19.68
N VAL A 126 14.90 -7.79 20.96
CA VAL A 126 13.63 -8.33 21.47
C VAL A 126 13.07 -7.46 22.59
N GLU A 127 11.76 -7.18 22.57
CA GLU A 127 11.03 -6.56 23.68
C GLU A 127 10.38 -7.65 24.52
N ILE A 128 10.91 -7.87 25.72
CA ILE A 128 10.36 -8.81 26.71
C ILE A 128 9.21 -8.13 27.45
N ARG A 129 7.98 -8.56 27.15
CA ARG A 129 6.76 -8.07 27.81
C ARG A 129 6.50 -8.84 29.10
N LEU A 130 7.12 -8.40 30.18
CA LEU A 130 7.02 -9.04 31.50
C LEU A 130 5.57 -9.11 32.00
N ASP A 131 4.74 -8.15 31.60
CA ASP A 131 3.31 -8.12 31.92
C ASP A 131 2.51 -9.28 31.28
N SER A 132 3.07 -10.00 30.29
CA SER A 132 2.41 -11.16 29.68
C SER A 132 2.64 -12.48 30.43
N LEU A 133 3.54 -12.52 31.42
CA LEU A 133 3.85 -13.72 32.19
C LEU A 133 2.76 -14.04 33.21
N LYS A 134 2.35 -15.32 33.30
CA LYS A 134 1.38 -15.78 34.32
C LYS A 134 2.02 -16.06 35.69
N GLY A 135 3.32 -16.30 35.71
CA GLY A 135 4.11 -16.50 36.92
C GLY A 135 5.51 -15.96 36.66
N PHE A 136 6.03 -15.19 37.63
CA PHE A 136 7.26 -14.44 37.45
C PHE A 136 8.04 -14.37 38.76
N ASN A 137 9.24 -14.94 38.76
CA ASN A 137 10.25 -14.78 39.81
C ASN A 137 11.34 -13.81 39.28
N PRO A 138 11.30 -12.53 39.68
CA PRO A 138 12.09 -11.48 39.02
C PRO A 138 13.57 -11.80 38.84
N LEU A 139 14.26 -12.26 39.91
CA LEU A 139 15.70 -12.47 39.87
C LEU A 139 16.09 -13.61 38.92
N GLU A 140 15.46 -14.78 39.08
CA GLU A 140 15.82 -15.97 38.30
C GLU A 140 15.38 -15.88 36.85
N ASP A 141 14.21 -15.28 36.60
CA ASP A 141 13.61 -15.21 35.28
C ASP A 141 14.30 -14.16 34.40
N LEU A 142 14.57 -12.96 34.94
CA LEU A 142 15.34 -11.94 34.23
C LEU A 142 16.73 -12.46 33.88
N LYS A 143 17.42 -13.08 34.85
CA LYS A 143 18.75 -13.67 34.64
C LYS A 143 18.72 -14.76 33.58
N THR A 144 17.68 -15.58 33.55
CA THR A 144 17.50 -16.63 32.55
C THR A 144 17.33 -16.03 31.15
N ILE A 145 16.47 -15.02 31.00
CA ILE A 145 16.23 -14.37 29.70
C ILE A 145 17.48 -13.66 29.21
N ILE A 146 18.13 -12.83 30.03
CA ILE A 146 19.34 -12.08 29.65
C ILE A 146 20.46 -13.04 29.24
N LYS A 147 20.66 -14.13 30.00
CA LYS A 147 21.70 -15.11 29.70
C LYS A 147 21.44 -15.92 28.42
N LYS A 148 20.18 -16.24 28.13
CA LYS A 148 19.83 -17.13 27.01
C LYS A 148 19.41 -16.40 25.74
N SER A 149 19.01 -15.13 25.83
CA SER A 149 18.63 -14.34 24.67
C SER A 149 19.82 -14.21 23.72
N PRO A 150 19.66 -14.56 22.44
CA PRO A 150 20.73 -14.40 21.46
C PRO A 150 20.77 -12.99 20.84
N LEU A 151 19.88 -12.10 21.28
CA LEU A 151 19.73 -10.71 20.82
C LEU A 151 19.73 -9.75 22.02
N PRO A 152 20.06 -8.47 21.80
CA PRO A 152 19.87 -7.41 22.78
C PRO A 152 18.44 -7.41 23.34
N THR A 153 18.31 -7.17 24.64
CA THR A 153 17.04 -7.25 25.37
C THR A 153 16.55 -5.87 25.78
N LEU A 154 15.31 -5.57 25.41
CA LEU A 154 14.50 -4.48 25.93
C LEU A 154 13.47 -5.07 26.91
N PHE A 155 13.50 -4.66 28.18
CA PHE A 155 12.50 -5.08 29.16
C PHE A 155 11.40 -4.03 29.31
N THR A 156 10.16 -4.47 29.18
CA THR A 156 8.96 -3.66 29.36
C THR A 156 8.06 -4.36 30.37
N TYR A 157 7.71 -3.68 31.48
CA TYR A 157 6.73 -4.18 32.45
C TYR A 157 5.50 -3.28 32.47
N ARG A 158 4.69 -3.35 31.41
CA ARG A 158 3.64 -2.36 31.13
C ARG A 158 2.47 -2.50 32.13
N PRO A 159 2.10 -1.43 32.86
CA PRO A 159 0.96 -1.44 33.76
C PRO A 159 -0.37 -1.28 33.02
N LYS A 160 -1.49 -1.71 33.63
CA LYS A 160 -2.84 -1.59 33.03
C LYS A 160 -3.23 -0.15 32.67
N TRP A 161 -2.81 0.84 33.46
CA TRP A 161 -3.13 2.25 33.19
C TRP A 161 -2.45 2.80 31.92
N GLU A 162 -1.43 2.11 31.40
CA GLU A 162 -0.78 2.42 30.11
C GLU A 162 -1.07 1.32 29.05
N GLY A 163 -2.15 0.55 29.22
CA GLY A 163 -2.58 -0.49 28.27
C GLY A 163 -1.81 -1.82 28.33
N GLY A 164 -1.04 -2.05 29.39
CA GLY A 164 -0.41 -3.33 29.68
C GLY A 164 -1.31 -4.28 30.47
N GLN A 165 -0.72 -5.34 31.00
CA GLN A 165 -1.43 -6.37 31.79
C GLN A 165 -1.05 -6.37 33.28
N HIS A 166 0.00 -5.65 33.69
CA HIS A 166 0.44 -5.65 35.08
C HIS A 166 -0.53 -4.87 35.99
N GLU A 167 -0.91 -5.52 37.09
CA GLU A 167 -1.57 -4.95 38.26
C GLU A 167 -0.71 -5.26 39.48
N GLY A 168 -0.59 -4.31 40.40
CA GLY A 168 0.23 -4.50 41.59
C GLY A 168 0.78 -3.18 42.13
N ASP A 169 1.76 -3.32 43.03
CA ASP A 169 2.48 -2.19 43.58
C ASP A 169 3.45 -1.59 42.55
N GLU A 170 3.43 -0.27 42.43
CA GLU A 170 4.24 0.45 41.45
C GLU A 170 5.73 0.42 41.79
N ASN A 171 6.10 0.40 43.08
CA ASN A 171 7.51 0.31 43.47
C ASN A 171 8.07 -1.07 43.14
N GLU A 172 7.33 -2.14 43.42
CA GLU A 172 7.71 -3.50 43.04
C GLU A 172 7.92 -3.62 41.53
N ARG A 173 7.02 -3.03 40.72
CA ARG A 173 7.15 -2.99 39.25
C ARG A 173 8.43 -2.28 38.81
N LEU A 174 8.72 -1.11 39.39
CA LEU A 174 9.92 -0.34 39.07
C LEU A 174 11.20 -1.03 39.57
N ASP A 175 11.15 -1.75 40.70
CA ASP A 175 12.27 -2.55 41.21
C ASP A 175 12.64 -3.67 40.24
N VAL A 176 11.67 -4.30 39.59
CA VAL A 176 11.93 -5.29 38.52
C VAL A 176 12.70 -4.66 37.35
N LEU A 177 12.36 -3.44 36.94
CA LEU A 177 13.07 -2.75 35.86
C LEU A 177 14.48 -2.33 36.26
N ARG A 178 14.68 -1.90 37.52
CA ARG A 178 16.02 -1.65 38.09
C ARG A 178 16.84 -2.93 38.11
N LEU A 179 16.24 -4.04 38.54
CA LEU A 179 16.89 -5.34 38.57
C LEU A 179 17.29 -5.81 37.17
N ALA A 180 16.44 -5.60 36.16
CA ALA A 180 16.78 -5.92 34.77
C ALA A 180 18.02 -5.13 34.29
N MET A 181 18.11 -3.84 34.62
CA MET A 181 19.30 -3.01 34.36
C MET A 181 20.54 -3.59 35.05
N GLU A 182 20.45 -3.91 36.34
CA GLU A 182 21.56 -4.45 37.14
C GLU A 182 22.06 -5.81 36.64
N LEU A 183 21.15 -6.64 36.12
CA LEU A 183 21.46 -7.95 35.55
C LEU A 183 22.00 -7.90 34.11
N GLY A 184 22.05 -6.71 33.50
CA GLY A 184 22.69 -6.50 32.20
C GLY A 184 21.73 -6.43 31.00
N ALA A 185 20.48 -5.99 31.19
CA ALA A 185 19.64 -5.59 30.08
C ALA A 185 20.30 -4.47 29.25
N ASP A 186 20.03 -4.42 27.94
CA ASP A 186 20.45 -3.33 27.07
C ASP A 186 19.53 -2.11 27.19
N TYR A 187 18.22 -2.38 27.34
CA TYR A 187 17.19 -1.35 27.47
C TYR A 187 16.13 -1.70 28.53
N VAL A 188 15.55 -0.66 29.11
CA VAL A 188 14.23 -0.73 29.75
C VAL A 188 13.30 0.31 29.15
N ASP A 189 12.00 0.00 29.10
CA ASP A 189 10.93 0.94 28.79
C ASP A 189 10.21 1.33 30.09
N VAL A 190 10.17 2.63 30.37
CA VAL A 190 9.48 3.22 31.53
C VAL A 190 8.48 4.27 31.05
N GLU A 191 7.29 4.23 31.61
CA GLU A 191 6.21 5.15 31.23
C GLU A 191 6.49 6.57 31.73
N LEU A 192 6.17 7.58 30.90
CA LEU A 192 6.44 9.01 31.16
C LEU A 192 5.94 9.47 32.54
N GLN A 193 4.79 8.97 32.99
CA GLN A 193 4.18 9.37 34.26
C GLN A 193 5.09 9.12 35.47
N VAL A 194 5.95 8.10 35.43
CA VAL A 194 6.85 7.71 36.53
C VAL A 194 8.34 7.82 36.15
N ALA A 195 8.64 8.26 34.92
CA ALA A 195 9.99 8.28 34.38
C ALA A 195 10.98 9.14 35.18
N SER A 196 10.58 10.34 35.59
CA SER A 196 11.45 11.26 36.36
C SER A 196 11.90 10.64 37.69
N GLU A 197 10.99 9.94 38.38
CA GLU A 197 11.30 9.24 39.64
C GLU A 197 12.22 8.04 39.40
N PHE A 198 11.89 7.22 38.40
CA PHE A 198 12.71 6.06 38.03
C PHE A 198 14.14 6.49 37.67
N ILE A 199 14.30 7.47 36.79
CA ILE A 199 15.61 7.94 36.31
C ILE A 199 16.41 8.56 37.47
N LYS A 200 15.75 9.29 38.38
CA LYS A 200 16.41 9.80 39.60
C LYS A 200 16.92 8.67 40.49
N SER A 201 16.17 7.57 40.61
CA SER A 201 16.54 6.42 41.46
C SER A 201 17.77 5.63 40.96
N ILE A 202 18.04 5.67 39.65
CA ILE A 202 19.20 5.00 39.02
C ILE A 202 20.36 5.96 38.68
N LYS A 203 20.26 7.23 39.08
CA LYS A 203 21.29 8.23 38.79
C LYS A 203 22.64 7.79 39.35
N GLY A 204 23.65 7.74 38.48
CA GLY A 204 25.00 7.28 38.83
C GLY A 204 25.19 5.76 38.94
N LYS A 205 24.11 4.96 38.79
CA LYS A 205 24.15 3.49 38.83
C LYS A 205 24.05 2.84 37.43
N LYS A 206 23.71 3.65 36.42
CA LYS A 206 23.46 3.20 35.06
C LYS A 206 24.73 2.61 34.39
N PRO A 207 24.69 1.36 33.89
CA PRO A 207 25.78 0.78 33.11
C PRO A 207 26.03 1.54 31.79
N LYS A 208 27.26 1.50 31.28
CA LYS A 208 27.67 2.27 30.08
C LYS A 208 26.86 1.91 28.82
N ASN A 209 26.51 0.64 28.64
CA ASN A 209 25.81 0.14 27.46
C ASN A 209 24.28 0.07 27.64
N PHE A 210 23.77 0.59 28.76
CA PHE A 210 22.34 0.61 29.05
C PHE A 210 21.69 1.89 28.55
N ARG A 211 20.43 1.81 28.11
CA ARG A 211 19.62 2.97 27.71
C ARG A 211 18.21 2.88 28.30
N VAL A 212 17.68 4.00 28.77
CA VAL A 212 16.29 4.12 29.22
C VAL A 212 15.44 4.69 28.10
N ILE A 213 14.47 3.91 27.65
CA ILE A 213 13.39 4.37 26.79
C ILE A 213 12.29 4.93 27.69
N VAL A 214 11.89 6.17 27.47
CA VAL A 214 10.72 6.74 28.15
C VAL A 214 9.58 6.83 27.15
N SER A 215 8.46 6.20 27.48
CA SER A 215 7.35 6.02 26.55
C SER A 215 6.06 6.73 26.97
N SER A 216 5.26 7.09 25.97
CA SER A 216 3.89 7.57 26.13
C SER A 216 3.01 6.97 25.04
N HIS A 217 1.85 6.45 25.44
CA HIS A 217 0.88 5.84 24.54
C HIS A 217 -0.42 6.66 24.53
N ASN A 218 -0.85 7.06 23.34
CA ASN A 218 -2.17 7.64 23.12
C ASN A 218 -3.00 6.65 22.31
N TYR A 219 -4.00 6.05 22.96
CA TYR A 219 -4.86 5.04 22.36
C TYR A 219 -6.05 5.65 21.59
N GLN A 220 -6.29 6.95 21.71
CA GLN A 220 -7.46 7.64 21.16
C GLN A 220 -7.20 8.21 19.77
N ASN A 221 -6.08 8.92 19.59
CA ASN A 221 -5.77 9.62 18.35
C ASN A 221 -4.27 9.92 18.21
N THR A 222 -3.92 10.66 17.16
CA THR A 222 -2.63 11.33 17.02
C THR A 222 -2.83 12.82 17.29
N PRO A 223 -2.25 13.40 18.36
CA PRO A 223 -2.40 14.81 18.71
C PRO A 223 -1.89 15.78 17.63
N SER A 224 -2.06 17.08 17.89
CA SER A 224 -1.50 18.13 17.02
C SER A 224 0.03 18.08 17.01
N LEU A 225 0.66 18.74 16.03
CA LEU A 225 2.12 18.77 15.96
C LEU A 225 2.75 19.49 17.17
N GLU A 226 2.07 20.52 17.69
CA GLU A 226 2.46 21.25 18.90
C GLU A 226 2.44 20.32 20.12
N ASP A 227 1.32 19.63 20.36
CA ASP A 227 1.18 18.69 21.48
C ASP A 227 2.21 17.54 21.43
N LEU A 228 2.49 17.03 20.22
CA LEU A 228 3.49 15.99 20.03
C LEU A 228 4.91 16.50 20.30
N SER A 229 5.20 17.74 19.92
CA SER A 229 6.49 18.38 20.18
C SER A 229 6.68 18.62 21.68
N ASP A 230 5.66 19.13 22.36
CA ASP A 230 5.64 19.32 23.81
C ASP A 230 5.78 17.99 24.56
N LEU A 231 5.10 16.93 24.08
CA LEU A 231 5.26 15.58 24.62
C LEU A 231 6.71 15.09 24.47
N SER A 232 7.33 15.26 23.30
CA SER A 232 8.73 14.92 23.09
C SER A 232 9.66 15.68 24.04
N VAL A 233 9.41 16.97 24.27
CA VAL A 233 10.18 17.79 25.22
C VAL A 233 10.00 17.31 26.66
N ARG A 234 8.76 17.00 27.09
CA ARG A 234 8.52 16.45 28.44
C ARG A 234 9.24 15.12 28.65
N ILE A 235 9.25 14.25 27.65
CA ILE A 235 9.97 12.98 27.70
C ILE A 235 11.48 13.21 27.83
N GLN A 236 12.04 14.17 27.08
CA GLN A 236 13.45 14.56 27.19
C GLN A 236 13.79 15.12 28.59
N GLN A 237 12.93 15.99 29.12
CA GLN A 237 13.10 16.60 30.44
C GLN A 237 13.05 15.57 31.59
N ALA A 238 12.34 14.46 31.40
CA ALA A 238 12.36 13.34 32.36
C ALA A 238 13.73 12.64 32.43
N GLY A 239 14.64 12.89 31.46
CA GLY A 239 15.99 12.33 31.42
C GLY A 239 16.14 11.09 30.53
N ALA A 240 15.23 10.90 29.58
CA ALA A 240 15.24 9.76 28.66
C ALA A 240 16.50 9.72 27.78
N ASP A 241 17.05 8.53 27.51
CA ASP A 241 18.02 8.36 26.42
C ASP A 241 17.33 8.31 25.05
N ILE A 242 16.14 7.74 25.02
CA ILE A 242 15.35 7.48 23.82
C ILE A 242 13.90 7.88 24.13
N VAL A 243 13.33 8.72 23.27
CA VAL A 243 11.91 9.10 23.32
C VAL A 243 11.08 8.02 22.62
N LYS A 244 9.98 7.56 23.22
CA LYS A 244 9.01 6.68 22.56
C LYS A 244 7.62 7.28 22.61
N ILE A 245 7.08 7.65 21.45
CA ILE A 245 5.72 8.17 21.31
C ILE A 245 4.94 7.23 20.40
N VAL A 246 3.87 6.67 20.94
CA VAL A 246 2.97 5.77 20.20
C VAL A 246 1.57 6.37 20.22
N THR A 247 1.01 6.66 19.06
CA THR A 247 -0.34 7.23 18.92
C THR A 247 -1.28 6.29 18.18
N THR A 248 -2.56 6.63 18.04
CA THR A 248 -3.52 5.88 17.22
C THR A 248 -3.89 6.68 15.97
N SER A 249 -3.95 6.02 14.82
CA SER A 249 -4.45 6.63 13.58
C SER A 249 -5.98 6.70 13.60
N VAL A 250 -6.53 7.90 13.46
CA VAL A 250 -7.94 8.11 13.07
C VAL A 250 -8.02 8.17 11.55
N ASP A 251 -7.06 8.87 10.94
CA ASP A 251 -6.91 9.00 9.49
C ASP A 251 -5.45 8.72 9.08
N ILE A 252 -5.22 8.31 7.83
CA ILE A 252 -3.86 8.05 7.34
C ILE A 252 -2.96 9.30 7.36
N THR A 253 -3.53 10.50 7.29
CA THR A 253 -2.78 11.76 7.35
C THR A 253 -2.14 12.02 8.72
N ASP A 254 -2.57 11.30 9.76
CA ASP A 254 -1.98 11.37 11.10
C ASP A 254 -0.50 10.98 11.12
N VAL A 255 -0.11 10.04 10.27
CA VAL A 255 1.27 9.55 10.17
C VAL A 255 2.25 10.66 9.75
N ALA A 256 1.80 11.65 8.98
CA ALA A 256 2.64 12.78 8.57
C ALA A 256 3.16 13.59 9.77
N ARG A 257 2.36 13.75 10.81
CA ARG A 257 2.78 14.45 12.05
C ARG A 257 3.84 13.64 12.78
N MET A 258 3.67 12.32 12.86
CA MET A 258 4.68 11.44 13.48
C MET A 258 6.00 11.46 12.71
N PHE A 259 5.96 11.43 11.37
CA PHE A 259 7.16 11.58 10.55
C PHE A 259 7.86 12.90 10.76
N HIS A 260 7.12 13.99 10.96
CA HIS A 260 7.71 15.28 11.31
C HIS A 260 8.48 15.20 12.63
N ILE A 261 7.90 14.57 13.67
CA ILE A 261 8.54 14.40 14.97
C ILE A 261 9.84 13.59 14.85
N THR A 262 9.79 12.41 14.21
CA THR A 262 10.97 11.54 14.11
C THR A 262 12.07 12.14 13.22
N SER A 263 11.69 12.85 12.15
CA SER A 263 12.65 13.46 11.22
C SER A 263 13.43 14.60 11.89
N ASN A 264 12.74 15.43 12.69
CA ASN A 264 13.32 16.60 13.35
C ASN A 264 13.83 16.33 14.79
N ALA A 265 13.72 15.08 15.27
CA ALA A 265 14.18 14.70 16.60
C ALA A 265 15.69 14.91 16.78
N GLN A 266 16.05 15.58 17.89
CA GLN A 266 17.44 15.87 18.28
C GLN A 266 18.10 14.72 19.05
N ILE A 267 17.30 13.87 19.69
CA ILE A 267 17.75 12.63 20.33
C ILE A 267 17.07 11.43 19.63
N PRO A 268 17.54 10.19 19.85
CA PRO A 268 16.86 9.01 19.33
C PRO A 268 15.37 8.98 19.69
N THR A 269 14.51 8.84 18.68
CA THR A 269 13.05 8.83 18.86
C THR A 269 12.41 7.66 18.14
N ILE A 270 11.61 6.89 18.87
CA ILE A 270 10.70 5.87 18.38
C ILE A 270 9.33 6.54 18.24
N GLY A 271 8.88 6.76 17.01
CA GLY A 271 7.60 7.37 16.72
C GLY A 271 6.75 6.43 15.86
N LEU A 272 5.65 5.92 16.42
CA LEU A 272 4.78 4.95 15.75
C LEU A 272 3.31 5.33 15.88
N VAL A 273 2.53 4.95 14.89
CA VAL A 273 1.09 5.17 14.84
C VAL A 273 0.40 3.83 14.69
N MET A 274 -0.37 3.44 15.71
CA MET A 274 -1.15 2.21 15.76
C MET A 274 -2.33 2.25 14.82
N GLY A 275 -2.80 1.06 14.46
CA GLY A 275 -3.96 0.84 13.59
C GLY A 275 -3.56 0.63 12.13
N GLN A 276 -4.50 0.11 11.34
CA GLN A 276 -4.23 -0.23 9.94
C GLN A 276 -3.84 1.00 9.09
N ARG A 277 -4.41 2.18 9.39
CA ARG A 277 -4.05 3.45 8.73
C ARG A 277 -2.66 3.94 9.15
N GLY A 278 -2.18 3.54 10.33
CA GLY A 278 -0.86 3.84 10.86
C GLY A 278 0.28 2.95 10.33
N LEU A 279 -0.02 1.87 9.59
CA LEU A 279 0.97 0.89 9.11
C LEU A 279 2.20 1.51 8.42
N MET A 280 2.00 2.58 7.64
CA MET A 280 3.09 3.27 6.95
C MET A 280 4.14 3.81 7.93
N SER A 281 3.75 4.19 9.15
CA SER A 281 4.68 4.64 10.20
C SER A 281 5.67 3.57 10.62
N HIS A 282 5.26 2.29 10.61
CA HIS A 282 6.08 1.14 10.98
C HIS A 282 7.07 0.73 9.87
N ILE A 283 6.74 1.03 8.62
CA ILE A 283 7.54 0.62 7.45
C ILE A 283 8.60 1.68 7.13
N LEU A 284 8.22 2.97 7.15
CA LEU A 284 9.09 4.06 6.67
C LEU A 284 9.97 4.67 7.77
N CYS A 285 10.15 3.99 8.91
CA CYS A 285 10.93 4.51 10.04
C CYS A 285 12.34 4.94 9.63
N SER A 286 13.06 4.11 8.86
CA SER A 286 14.43 4.41 8.41
C SER A 286 14.52 5.63 7.48
N LYS A 287 13.44 5.94 6.74
CA LYS A 287 13.38 7.13 5.89
C LYS A 287 13.19 8.40 6.71
N PHE A 288 12.30 8.34 7.71
CA PHE A 288 11.89 9.49 8.51
C PHE A 288 12.56 9.54 9.89
N GLY A 289 13.74 8.92 10.04
CA GLY A 289 14.60 9.07 11.22
C GLY A 289 14.13 8.37 12.50
N GLY A 290 13.18 7.44 12.41
CA GLY A 290 12.72 6.65 13.56
C GLY A 290 13.80 5.67 14.03
N TYR A 291 14.10 5.66 15.32
CA TYR A 291 15.15 4.83 15.93
C TYR A 291 14.88 3.33 15.80
N MET A 292 13.61 2.93 15.93
CA MET A 292 13.21 1.53 15.93
C MET A 292 11.75 1.37 15.49
N THR A 293 11.44 0.23 14.88
CA THR A 293 10.08 -0.26 14.61
C THR A 293 9.86 -1.60 15.30
N PHE A 294 8.59 -2.05 15.36
CA PHE A 294 8.23 -3.35 15.91
C PHE A 294 7.68 -4.26 14.82
N GLY A 295 8.21 -5.48 14.75
CA GLY A 295 7.77 -6.53 13.85
C GLY A 295 7.39 -7.80 14.62
N THR A 296 6.24 -8.40 14.32
CA THR A 296 5.80 -9.61 15.02
C THR A 296 6.51 -10.86 14.53
N LEU A 297 6.61 -11.88 15.39
CA LEU A 297 7.17 -13.20 15.06
C LEU A 297 6.30 -13.98 14.07
N GLU A 298 4.99 -13.73 14.10
CA GLU A 298 4.01 -14.37 13.23
C GLU A 298 2.73 -13.53 13.14
N TYR A 299 1.91 -13.83 12.14
CA TYR A 299 0.65 -13.11 11.92
C TYR A 299 -0.32 -13.35 13.10
N GLY A 300 -1.01 -12.30 13.54
CA GLY A 300 -2.00 -12.36 14.62
C GLY A 300 -1.43 -12.30 16.04
N LYS A 301 -0.13 -12.49 16.26
CA LYS A 301 0.53 -12.26 17.56
C LYS A 301 1.08 -10.83 17.66
N VAL A 302 0.17 -9.87 17.80
CA VAL A 302 0.50 -8.44 17.86
C VAL A 302 0.55 -7.93 19.31
N SER A 303 1.54 -7.10 19.63
CA SER A 303 1.58 -6.36 20.91
C SER A 303 0.86 -5.02 20.84
N ALA A 304 0.66 -4.51 19.62
CA ALA A 304 -0.12 -3.31 19.31
C ALA A 304 -0.79 -3.43 17.92
N PRO A 305 -1.97 -2.84 17.71
CA PRO A 305 -2.65 -2.88 16.42
C PRO A 305 -1.81 -2.28 15.28
N GLY A 306 -1.79 -2.94 14.11
CA GLY A 306 -1.12 -2.44 12.91
C GLY A 306 0.32 -2.93 12.71
N GLN A 307 0.88 -3.73 13.62
CA GLN A 307 2.23 -4.27 13.48
C GLN A 307 2.34 -5.27 12.30
N PRO A 308 3.29 -5.06 11.37
CA PRO A 308 3.64 -6.07 10.37
C PRO A 308 4.48 -7.20 10.99
N THR A 309 4.63 -8.31 10.26
CA THR A 309 5.59 -9.34 10.65
C THR A 309 7.03 -8.90 10.35
N ILE A 310 8.01 -9.46 11.07
CA ILE A 310 9.45 -9.25 10.76
C ILE A 310 9.74 -9.66 9.32
N LYS A 311 9.16 -10.79 8.90
CA LYS A 311 9.30 -11.31 7.55
C LYS A 311 8.77 -10.33 6.50
N ASP A 312 7.60 -9.73 6.72
CA ASP A 312 7.06 -8.73 5.78
C ASP A 312 7.90 -7.46 5.74
N LEU A 313 8.39 -6.97 6.89
CA LEU A 313 9.32 -5.84 6.92
C LEU A 313 10.56 -6.14 6.06
N LEU A 314 11.22 -7.27 6.28
CA LEU A 314 12.46 -7.61 5.60
C LEU A 314 12.28 -8.00 4.13
N ASP A 315 11.32 -8.88 3.82
CA ASP A 315 11.18 -9.49 2.50
C ASP A 315 10.20 -8.76 1.59
N LEU A 316 9.08 -8.27 2.14
CA LEU A 316 8.01 -7.65 1.35
C LEU A 316 8.30 -6.16 1.17
N TYR A 317 8.60 -5.44 2.26
CA TYR A 317 8.86 -4.00 2.22
C TYR A 317 10.34 -3.65 2.04
N ASN A 318 11.22 -4.65 1.98
CA ASN A 318 12.66 -4.46 1.81
C ASN A 318 13.25 -3.47 2.85
N PHE A 319 12.84 -3.56 4.11
CA PHE A 319 13.09 -2.55 5.15
C PHE A 319 14.56 -2.08 5.24
N ARG A 320 15.52 -3.00 5.06
CA ARG A 320 16.96 -2.69 5.10
C ARG A 320 17.47 -1.84 3.94
N ARG A 321 16.68 -1.67 2.87
CA ARG A 321 16.98 -0.83 1.71
C ARG A 321 16.35 0.57 1.82
N ILE A 322 15.48 0.79 2.80
CA ILE A 322 14.82 2.08 3.00
C ILE A 322 15.81 3.02 3.68
N GLY A 323 16.12 4.13 3.02
CA GLY A 323 16.93 5.22 3.54
C GLY A 323 16.28 6.60 3.34
N PRO A 324 16.93 7.69 3.78
CA PRO A 324 16.38 9.04 3.71
C PRO A 324 15.96 9.46 2.30
N ASP A 325 16.71 9.08 1.26
CA ASP A 325 16.45 9.46 -0.13
C ASP A 325 15.49 8.51 -0.88
N THR A 326 15.11 7.38 -0.27
CA THR A 326 14.19 6.41 -0.88
C THR A 326 12.86 7.06 -1.22
N LYS A 327 12.39 6.85 -2.45
CA LYS A 327 11.10 7.39 -2.91
C LYS A 327 9.95 6.48 -2.49
N VAL A 328 8.87 7.08 -2.02
CA VAL A 328 7.70 6.37 -1.51
C VAL A 328 6.65 6.28 -2.60
N TYR A 329 6.18 5.07 -2.82
CA TYR A 329 5.08 4.71 -3.69
C TYR A 329 4.04 3.95 -2.88
N GLY A 330 2.81 3.84 -3.37
CA GLY A 330 1.84 3.00 -2.69
C GLY A 330 0.52 2.81 -3.41
N VAL A 331 -0.26 1.87 -2.91
CA VAL A 331 -1.62 1.59 -3.40
C VAL A 331 -2.63 2.25 -2.48
N ILE A 332 -3.37 3.22 -3.01
CA ILE A 332 -4.51 3.91 -2.39
C ILE A 332 -5.75 3.04 -2.53
N GLY A 333 -6.44 2.71 -1.43
CA GLY A 333 -7.68 1.93 -1.50
C GLY A 333 -8.45 1.85 -0.18
N GLN A 334 -9.70 1.40 -0.25
CA GLN A 334 -10.57 1.15 0.89
C GLN A 334 -11.59 0.04 0.58
N PRO A 335 -11.38 -1.21 1.02
CA PRO A 335 -10.22 -1.73 1.76
C PRO A 335 -8.97 -1.88 0.87
N VAL A 336 -7.79 -2.07 1.48
CA VAL A 336 -6.51 -2.17 0.74
C VAL A 336 -5.60 -3.35 1.15
N SER A 337 -5.85 -3.98 2.30
CA SER A 337 -4.98 -5.03 2.86
C SER A 337 -4.83 -6.29 1.98
N HIS A 338 -5.77 -6.55 1.09
CA HIS A 338 -5.71 -7.68 0.17
C HIS A 338 -4.75 -7.44 -1.01
N SER A 339 -4.32 -6.19 -1.22
CA SER A 339 -3.56 -5.82 -2.41
C SER A 339 -2.21 -6.55 -2.47
N LYS A 340 -1.89 -7.06 -3.67
CA LYS A 340 -0.57 -7.63 -3.96
C LYS A 340 0.37 -6.62 -4.62
N SER A 341 -0.05 -5.37 -4.81
CA SER A 341 0.80 -4.34 -5.44
C SER A 341 2.12 -4.12 -4.69
N PRO A 342 2.16 -4.03 -3.34
CA PRO A 342 3.43 -3.90 -2.62
C PRO A 342 4.37 -5.09 -2.83
N VAL A 343 3.84 -6.31 -3.00
CA VAL A 343 4.64 -7.50 -3.27
C VAL A 343 5.36 -7.38 -4.62
N VAL A 344 4.62 -7.10 -5.70
CA VAL A 344 5.21 -7.07 -7.05
C VAL A 344 6.14 -5.87 -7.24
N HIS A 345 5.74 -4.68 -6.78
CA HIS A 345 6.55 -3.47 -6.98
C HIS A 345 7.83 -3.47 -6.15
N ASN A 346 7.82 -3.90 -4.88
CA ASN A 346 9.04 -3.94 -4.08
C ASN A 346 10.04 -4.97 -4.59
N GLN A 347 9.57 -6.12 -5.09
CA GLN A 347 10.46 -7.10 -5.72
C GLN A 347 11.03 -6.58 -7.04
N ALA A 348 10.22 -5.90 -7.86
CA ALA A 348 10.68 -5.25 -9.08
C ALA A 348 11.72 -4.15 -8.77
N PHE A 349 11.42 -3.23 -7.85
CA PHE A 349 12.35 -2.18 -7.42
C PHE A 349 13.68 -2.76 -6.93
N LYS A 350 13.65 -3.82 -6.12
CA LYS A 350 14.86 -4.51 -5.66
C LYS A 350 15.65 -5.13 -6.81
N SER A 351 14.98 -5.72 -7.80
CA SER A 351 15.64 -6.42 -8.91
C SER A 351 16.41 -5.50 -9.86
N VAL A 352 15.95 -4.25 -10.02
CA VAL A 352 16.59 -3.24 -10.88
C VAL A 352 17.36 -2.18 -10.09
N ASP A 353 17.58 -2.44 -8.79
CA ASP A 353 18.21 -1.54 -7.83
C ASP A 353 17.60 -0.11 -7.80
N PHE A 354 16.30 -0.01 -8.04
CA PHE A 354 15.58 1.26 -7.97
C PHE A 354 15.37 1.66 -6.50
N ASN A 355 15.75 2.89 -6.13
CA ASN A 355 15.64 3.41 -4.77
C ASN A 355 14.21 3.86 -4.45
N GLY A 356 13.28 2.90 -4.43
CA GLY A 356 11.88 3.09 -4.10
C GLY A 356 11.35 2.04 -3.13
N VAL A 357 10.34 2.41 -2.37
CA VAL A 357 9.54 1.51 -1.54
C VAL A 357 8.06 1.70 -1.83
N TYR A 358 7.33 0.60 -1.93
CA TYR A 358 5.90 0.56 -2.24
C TYR A 358 5.13 0.06 -1.02
N VAL A 359 4.13 0.81 -0.54
CA VAL A 359 3.36 0.49 0.67
C VAL A 359 1.84 0.43 0.44
N HIS A 360 1.13 -0.17 1.38
CA HIS A 360 -0.34 -0.09 1.45
C HIS A 360 -0.75 1.27 2.00
N LEU A 361 -1.76 1.91 1.39
CA LEU A 361 -2.32 3.19 1.83
C LEU A 361 -3.84 3.04 1.98
N LEU A 362 -4.28 2.84 3.23
CA LEU A 362 -5.70 2.81 3.58
C LEU A 362 -6.20 4.25 3.68
N VAL A 363 -6.85 4.72 2.63
CA VAL A 363 -7.23 6.13 2.46
C VAL A 363 -8.74 6.26 2.48
N ASP A 364 -9.27 7.14 3.33
CA ASP A 364 -10.69 7.50 3.32
C ASP A 364 -10.98 8.61 2.30
N ASP A 365 -10.18 9.68 2.29
CA ASP A 365 -10.30 10.81 1.36
C ASP A 365 -9.01 11.06 0.57
N VAL A 366 -9.10 10.96 -0.76
CA VAL A 366 -7.95 11.06 -1.67
C VAL A 366 -7.35 12.46 -1.68
N ALA A 367 -8.19 13.50 -1.64
CA ALA A 367 -7.71 14.89 -1.70
C ALA A 367 -6.90 15.26 -0.46
N SER A 368 -7.42 14.92 0.73
CA SER A 368 -6.73 15.12 2.02
C SER A 368 -5.42 14.34 2.08
N PHE A 369 -5.42 13.08 1.61
CA PHE A 369 -4.21 12.27 1.52
C PHE A 369 -3.15 12.93 0.62
N LEU A 370 -3.49 13.30 -0.62
CA LEU A 370 -2.56 13.89 -1.58
C LEU A 370 -2.02 15.25 -1.11
N LYS A 371 -2.82 16.02 -0.37
CA LYS A 371 -2.42 17.28 0.26
C LYS A 371 -1.41 17.04 1.39
N ALA A 372 -1.68 16.09 2.29
CA ALA A 372 -0.81 15.76 3.41
C ALA A 372 0.55 15.19 2.95
N TYR A 373 0.54 14.40 1.89
CA TYR A 373 1.72 13.75 1.31
C TYR A 373 2.16 14.41 0.00
N SER A 374 2.29 15.74 0.05
CA SER A 374 2.62 16.59 -1.11
C SER A 374 4.12 16.75 -1.39
N SER A 375 4.99 16.27 -0.49
CA SER A 375 6.44 16.40 -0.64
C SER A 375 7.00 15.56 -1.79
N SER A 376 8.24 15.86 -2.18
CA SER A 376 8.99 15.11 -3.21
C SER A 376 9.43 13.70 -2.77
N ASP A 377 9.08 13.30 -1.54
CA ASP A 377 9.27 11.93 -1.06
C ASP A 377 8.22 10.98 -1.59
N PHE A 378 6.99 11.45 -1.80
CA PHE A 378 5.86 10.66 -2.25
C PHE A 378 5.63 10.88 -3.74
N VAL A 379 6.06 9.92 -4.54
CA VAL A 379 6.31 10.11 -5.97
C VAL A 379 5.25 9.48 -6.87
N GLY A 380 4.63 8.36 -6.46
CA GLY A 380 3.64 7.72 -7.30
C GLY A 380 2.67 6.83 -6.55
N PHE A 381 1.44 6.76 -7.02
CA PHE A 381 0.36 6.04 -6.37
C PHE A 381 -0.45 5.24 -7.38
N SER A 382 -0.77 3.99 -7.05
CA SER A 382 -1.82 3.26 -7.74
C SER A 382 -3.13 3.47 -6.99
N CYS A 383 -4.24 3.67 -7.71
CA CYS A 383 -5.56 3.92 -7.10
C CYS A 383 -6.47 2.71 -7.33
N GLY A 384 -6.86 2.04 -6.24
CA GLY A 384 -7.83 0.96 -6.18
C GLY A 384 -9.26 1.45 -5.92
N ILE A 385 -10.16 0.52 -5.62
CA ILE A 385 -11.55 0.83 -5.23
C ILE A 385 -11.55 1.58 -3.88
N PRO A 386 -12.40 2.61 -3.69
CA PRO A 386 -13.34 3.23 -4.62
C PRO A 386 -12.78 4.50 -5.32
N HIS A 387 -11.47 4.70 -5.28
CA HIS A 387 -10.84 6.01 -5.41
C HIS A 387 -10.50 6.46 -6.84
N LYS A 388 -10.74 5.63 -7.86
CA LYS A 388 -10.30 5.92 -9.24
C LYS A 388 -10.93 7.16 -9.87
N GLU A 389 -12.18 7.46 -9.54
CA GLU A 389 -12.88 8.66 -10.05
C GLU A 389 -12.47 9.91 -9.27
N ALA A 390 -12.28 9.82 -7.95
CA ALA A 390 -11.74 10.91 -7.15
C ALA A 390 -10.28 11.23 -7.51
N ALA A 391 -9.48 10.22 -7.85
CA ALA A 391 -8.11 10.41 -8.34
C ALA A 391 -8.06 11.27 -9.61
N LEU A 392 -9.03 11.11 -10.52
CA LEU A 392 -9.14 11.92 -11.73
C LEU A 392 -9.29 13.41 -11.40
N THR A 393 -10.14 13.75 -10.44
CA THR A 393 -10.40 15.16 -10.06
C THR A 393 -9.25 15.79 -9.30
N CYS A 394 -8.40 14.98 -8.66
CA CYS A 394 -7.24 15.44 -7.90
C CYS A 394 -5.96 15.63 -8.73
N CYS A 395 -5.92 15.17 -9.99
CA CYS A 395 -4.75 15.32 -10.85
C CYS A 395 -4.73 16.70 -11.52
N ASP A 396 -3.55 17.33 -11.56
CA ASP A 396 -3.34 18.61 -12.24
C ASP A 396 -3.38 18.45 -13.78
N GLU A 397 -2.82 17.35 -14.27
CA GLU A 397 -2.82 16.97 -15.68
C GLU A 397 -3.24 15.51 -15.81
N VAL A 398 -4.04 15.20 -16.82
CA VAL A 398 -4.59 13.85 -17.03
C VAL A 398 -4.30 13.42 -18.45
N ASP A 399 -3.75 12.21 -18.60
CA ASP A 399 -3.50 11.58 -19.89
C ASP A 399 -4.79 11.51 -20.73
N PRO A 400 -4.74 11.74 -22.06
CA PRO A 400 -5.92 11.71 -22.92
C PRO A 400 -6.75 10.42 -22.80
N LEU A 401 -6.11 9.26 -22.61
CA LEU A 401 -6.78 7.99 -22.39
C LEU A 401 -7.54 7.99 -21.07
N ALA A 402 -6.88 8.37 -19.97
CA ALA A 402 -7.49 8.42 -18.64
C ALA A 402 -8.66 9.42 -18.57
N LYS A 403 -8.52 10.57 -19.25
CA LYS A 403 -9.57 11.59 -19.37
C LYS A 403 -10.78 11.07 -20.15
N SER A 404 -10.55 10.32 -21.23
CA SER A 404 -11.62 9.72 -22.04
C SER A 404 -12.36 8.60 -21.30
N ILE A 405 -11.64 7.84 -20.48
CA ILE A 405 -12.21 6.81 -19.60
C ILE A 405 -13.00 7.45 -18.45
N GLY A 406 -12.56 8.60 -17.96
CA GLY A 406 -13.14 9.23 -16.77
C GLY A 406 -12.74 8.53 -15.47
N ALA A 407 -11.54 7.94 -15.42
CA ALA A 407 -10.97 7.34 -14.22
C ALA A 407 -9.44 7.25 -14.27
N VAL A 408 -8.77 7.50 -13.14
CA VAL A 408 -7.31 7.39 -12.97
C VAL A 408 -7.00 6.24 -12.00
N ASN A 409 -6.14 5.30 -12.41
CA ASN A 409 -5.63 4.25 -11.52
C ASN A 409 -4.13 4.42 -11.21
N THR A 410 -3.47 5.43 -11.78
CA THR A 410 -2.03 5.65 -11.62
C THR A 410 -1.76 7.15 -11.56
N ILE A 411 -1.21 7.62 -10.45
CA ILE A 411 -0.82 9.00 -10.23
C ILE A 411 0.70 9.05 -10.18
N LEU A 412 1.32 9.98 -10.91
CA LEU A 412 2.75 10.27 -10.85
C LEU A 412 2.96 11.73 -10.47
N ARG A 413 3.75 11.98 -9.43
CA ARG A 413 4.22 13.33 -9.09
C ARG A 413 5.43 13.67 -9.95
N ARG A 414 5.27 14.64 -10.86
CA ARG A 414 6.33 15.10 -11.73
C ARG A 414 7.41 15.84 -10.92
N LYS A 415 8.67 15.46 -11.12
CA LYS A 415 9.81 16.01 -10.35
C LYS A 415 10.08 17.50 -10.62
N SER A 416 9.76 18.00 -11.81
CA SER A 416 10.11 19.37 -12.22
C SER A 416 9.28 20.45 -11.54
N ASP A 417 7.99 20.19 -11.30
CA ASP A 417 7.03 21.18 -10.78
C ASP A 417 6.13 20.64 -9.67
N GLY A 418 6.27 19.37 -9.30
CA GLY A 418 5.51 18.75 -8.21
C GLY A 418 4.06 18.41 -8.55
N LYS A 419 3.63 18.63 -9.80
CA LYS A 419 2.26 18.36 -10.25
C LYS A 419 1.94 16.88 -10.31
N LEU A 420 0.67 16.55 -10.11
CA LEU A 420 0.12 15.21 -10.18
C LEU A 420 -0.39 14.91 -11.59
N LEU A 421 0.19 13.88 -12.21
CA LEU A 421 -0.17 13.38 -13.53
C LEU A 421 -1.00 12.10 -13.39
N GLY A 422 -2.20 12.08 -13.97
CA GLY A 422 -3.12 10.96 -13.92
C GLY A 422 -3.09 10.09 -15.18
N TYR A 423 -2.91 8.78 -15.01
CA TYR A 423 -2.91 7.77 -16.07
C TYR A 423 -3.90 6.64 -15.77
N ASN A 424 -4.22 5.85 -16.81
CA ASN A 424 -5.05 4.66 -16.70
C ASN A 424 -4.38 3.45 -17.36
N THR A 425 -3.91 2.51 -16.55
CA THR A 425 -3.30 1.24 -16.97
C THR A 425 -4.28 0.06 -16.89
N ASP A 426 -5.45 0.24 -16.26
CA ASP A 426 -6.50 -0.79 -16.20
C ASP A 426 -7.04 -1.14 -17.60
N CYS A 427 -7.18 -0.14 -18.48
CA CYS A 427 -7.69 -0.34 -19.83
C CYS A 427 -6.82 -1.30 -20.64
N ILE A 428 -5.52 -1.04 -20.76
CA ILE A 428 -4.62 -1.91 -21.52
C ILE A 428 -4.48 -3.29 -20.86
N GLY A 429 -4.44 -3.33 -19.52
CA GLY A 429 -4.29 -4.58 -18.77
C GLY A 429 -5.47 -5.54 -18.96
N SER A 430 -6.70 -5.03 -18.86
CA SER A 430 -7.92 -5.83 -19.01
C SER A 430 -8.16 -6.24 -20.47
N ILE A 431 -8.07 -5.31 -21.42
CA ILE A 431 -8.34 -5.61 -22.83
C ILE A 431 -7.33 -6.60 -23.40
N SER A 432 -6.04 -6.46 -23.07
CA SER A 432 -5.03 -7.40 -23.56
C SER A 432 -5.26 -8.80 -22.98
N ALA A 433 -5.61 -8.91 -21.70
CA ALA A 433 -5.94 -10.19 -21.08
C ALA A 433 -7.15 -10.88 -21.74
N ILE A 434 -8.21 -10.11 -22.02
CA ILE A 434 -9.41 -10.61 -22.71
C ILE A 434 -9.07 -11.06 -24.15
N GLU A 435 -8.33 -10.23 -24.91
CA GLU A 435 -7.94 -10.59 -26.27
C GLU A 435 -7.07 -11.86 -26.32
N ASP A 436 -6.16 -12.06 -25.36
CA ASP A 436 -5.32 -13.26 -25.27
C ASP A 436 -6.16 -14.52 -24.97
N GLY A 437 -7.17 -14.40 -24.10
CA GLY A 437 -8.14 -15.48 -23.86
C GLY A 437 -8.93 -15.86 -25.12
N LEU A 438 -9.39 -14.87 -25.90
CA LEU A 438 -10.12 -15.11 -27.16
C LEU A 438 -9.26 -15.74 -28.27
N ARG A 439 -7.98 -15.34 -28.37
CA ARG A 439 -7.04 -15.91 -29.36
C ARG A 439 -6.75 -17.39 -29.09
N SER A 440 -6.81 -17.80 -27.83
CA SER A 440 -6.58 -19.19 -27.43
C SER A 440 -7.71 -20.13 -27.86
N SER A 441 -8.93 -19.60 -28.06
CA SER A 441 -10.12 -20.38 -28.43
C SER A 441 -10.57 -20.23 -29.89
N SER A 442 -10.05 -19.25 -30.65
CA SER A 442 -10.48 -19.03 -32.02
C SER A 442 -9.38 -18.45 -32.94
N ARG A 443 -9.33 -18.92 -34.19
CA ARG A 443 -8.49 -18.31 -35.24
C ARG A 443 -9.18 -17.04 -35.74
N CYS A 444 -8.84 -15.89 -35.16
CA CYS A 444 -9.38 -14.60 -35.57
C CYS A 444 -8.57 -14.00 -36.72
N THR A 445 -9.25 -13.55 -37.78
CA THR A 445 -8.65 -12.85 -38.94
C THR A 445 -8.82 -11.34 -38.88
N SER A 446 -9.54 -10.83 -37.88
CA SER A 446 -9.76 -9.40 -37.63
C SER A 446 -8.57 -8.76 -36.89
N ALA A 447 -8.46 -7.42 -36.98
CA ALA A 447 -7.43 -6.66 -36.27
C ALA A 447 -7.53 -6.77 -34.73
N SER A 448 -8.73 -7.01 -34.20
CA SER A 448 -8.96 -7.37 -32.79
C SER A 448 -9.96 -8.52 -32.68
N PRO A 449 -9.74 -9.51 -31.78
CA PRO A 449 -10.71 -10.55 -31.47
C PRO A 449 -12.05 -10.05 -30.91
N LEU A 450 -12.09 -8.79 -30.41
CA LEU A 450 -13.28 -8.16 -29.86
C LEU A 450 -14.15 -7.45 -30.90
N ALA A 451 -13.61 -7.21 -32.11
CA ALA A 451 -14.34 -6.48 -33.15
C ALA A 451 -15.64 -7.19 -33.51
N GLY A 452 -16.76 -6.48 -33.41
CA GLY A 452 -18.10 -6.99 -33.72
C GLY A 452 -18.76 -7.84 -32.63
N LYS A 453 -18.02 -8.27 -31.59
CA LYS A 453 -18.58 -9.04 -30.46
C LYS A 453 -19.36 -8.14 -29.50
N THR A 454 -20.33 -8.71 -28.79
CA THR A 454 -20.94 -8.06 -27.62
C THR A 454 -20.12 -8.34 -26.36
N VAL A 455 -19.68 -7.27 -25.69
CA VAL A 455 -19.00 -7.30 -24.40
C VAL A 455 -19.95 -6.75 -23.35
N VAL A 456 -20.31 -7.60 -22.40
CA VAL A 456 -21.15 -7.26 -21.25
C VAL A 456 -20.26 -6.98 -20.05
N VAL A 457 -20.25 -5.73 -19.60
CA VAL A 457 -19.45 -5.27 -18.46
C VAL A 457 -20.35 -5.15 -17.23
N ILE A 458 -20.08 -5.95 -16.20
CA ILE A 458 -20.74 -5.81 -14.91
C ILE A 458 -19.94 -4.83 -14.06
N GLY A 459 -20.57 -3.72 -13.67
CA GLY A 459 -20.00 -2.66 -12.86
C GLY A 459 -19.76 -1.37 -13.66
N ALA A 460 -20.14 -0.24 -13.05
CA ALA A 460 -20.00 1.10 -13.63
C ALA A 460 -19.03 2.01 -12.83
N GLY A 461 -18.08 1.41 -12.11
CA GLY A 461 -16.98 2.12 -11.44
C GLY A 461 -15.76 2.31 -12.35
N GLY A 462 -14.66 2.84 -11.82
CA GLY A 462 -13.46 3.15 -12.63
C GLY A 462 -12.88 1.97 -13.45
N ALA A 463 -12.90 0.75 -12.93
CA ALA A 463 -12.47 -0.44 -13.68
C ALA A 463 -13.46 -0.79 -14.82
N GLY A 464 -14.76 -0.70 -14.53
CA GLY A 464 -15.84 -0.86 -15.52
C GLY A 464 -15.75 0.15 -16.65
N LYS A 465 -15.52 1.43 -16.32
CA LYS A 465 -15.28 2.50 -17.32
C LYS A 465 -14.07 2.17 -18.22
N ALA A 466 -12.98 1.68 -17.64
CA ALA A 466 -11.77 1.33 -18.39
C ALA A 466 -11.99 0.16 -19.35
N VAL A 467 -12.63 -0.93 -18.89
CA VAL A 467 -12.94 -2.09 -19.73
C VAL A 467 -13.95 -1.72 -20.82
N ALA A 468 -15.01 -0.97 -20.47
CA ALA A 468 -16.03 -0.52 -21.42
C ALA A 468 -15.44 0.36 -22.54
N TYR A 469 -14.62 1.35 -22.17
CA TYR A 469 -13.94 2.21 -23.12
C TYR A 469 -12.99 1.40 -24.02
N GLY A 470 -12.17 0.54 -23.43
CA GLY A 470 -11.24 -0.30 -24.16
C GLY A 470 -11.93 -1.24 -25.16
N ALA A 471 -13.04 -1.87 -24.76
CA ALA A 471 -13.83 -2.74 -25.62
C ALA A 471 -14.43 -1.98 -26.81
N LYS A 472 -14.97 -0.78 -26.57
CA LYS A 472 -15.45 0.11 -27.63
C LYS A 472 -14.35 0.44 -28.63
N VAL A 473 -13.17 0.84 -28.16
CA VAL A 473 -12.03 1.19 -29.04
C VAL A 473 -11.60 0.00 -29.91
N LYS A 474 -11.79 -1.23 -29.43
CA LYS A 474 -11.55 -2.46 -30.19
C LYS A 474 -12.69 -2.87 -31.14
N GLY A 475 -13.77 -2.09 -31.20
CA GLY A 475 -14.89 -2.30 -32.11
C GLY A 475 -15.96 -3.26 -31.57
N ALA A 476 -16.00 -3.52 -30.26
CA ALA A 476 -17.06 -4.30 -29.63
C ALA A 476 -18.35 -3.47 -29.45
N LYS A 477 -19.50 -4.14 -29.44
CA LYS A 477 -20.75 -3.61 -28.91
C LYS A 477 -20.70 -3.75 -27.40
N VAL A 478 -20.88 -2.66 -26.65
CA VAL A 478 -20.71 -2.70 -25.19
C VAL A 478 -22.06 -2.58 -24.49
N VAL A 479 -22.28 -3.45 -23.52
CA VAL A 479 -23.43 -3.43 -22.62
C VAL A 479 -22.93 -3.23 -21.20
N ILE A 480 -23.50 -2.29 -20.46
CA ILE A 480 -23.16 -2.02 -19.06
C ILE A 480 -24.29 -2.49 -18.17
N ALA A 481 -23.99 -3.43 -17.28
CA ALA A 481 -24.90 -3.87 -16.23
C ALA A 481 -24.41 -3.38 -14.87
N ASN A 482 -25.28 -2.77 -14.07
CA ASN A 482 -24.91 -2.29 -12.74
C ASN A 482 -26.10 -2.34 -11.77
N ARG A 483 -25.79 -2.44 -10.46
CA ARG A 483 -26.81 -2.43 -9.40
C ARG A 483 -27.58 -1.10 -9.37
N THR A 484 -26.89 0.01 -9.56
CA THR A 484 -27.49 1.34 -9.74
C THR A 484 -27.60 1.61 -11.22
N TYR A 485 -28.82 1.57 -11.77
CA TYR A 485 -29.06 1.64 -13.21
C TYR A 485 -28.60 2.97 -13.82
N GLU A 486 -28.78 4.08 -13.11
CA GLU A 486 -28.40 5.42 -13.55
C GLU A 486 -26.89 5.50 -13.84
N ARG A 487 -26.08 4.80 -13.05
CA ARG A 487 -24.63 4.69 -13.27
C ARG A 487 -24.28 3.86 -14.50
N ALA A 488 -25.04 2.79 -14.78
CA ALA A 488 -24.87 2.04 -16.03
C ALA A 488 -25.24 2.91 -17.24
N LEU A 489 -26.32 3.68 -17.14
CA LEU A 489 -26.78 4.59 -18.18
C LEU A 489 -25.73 5.68 -18.48
N GLU A 490 -25.18 6.34 -17.46
CA GLU A 490 -24.11 7.34 -17.58
C GLU A 490 -22.92 6.79 -18.39
N VAL A 491 -22.44 5.60 -18.03
CA VAL A 491 -21.29 4.98 -18.72
C VAL A 491 -21.67 4.56 -20.13
N ALA A 492 -22.84 3.94 -20.32
CA ALA A 492 -23.31 3.50 -21.63
C ALA A 492 -23.46 4.67 -22.60
N GLU A 493 -24.06 5.79 -22.18
CA GLU A 493 -24.19 6.99 -23.02
C GLU A 493 -22.84 7.58 -23.40
N ALA A 494 -21.89 7.66 -22.44
CA ALA A 494 -20.54 8.19 -22.70
C ALA A 494 -19.77 7.38 -23.75
N ILE A 495 -19.99 6.06 -23.81
CA ILE A 495 -19.30 5.19 -24.77
C ILE A 495 -20.14 4.81 -26.00
N GLY A 496 -21.43 5.17 -26.05
CA GLY A 496 -22.35 4.75 -27.11
C GLY A 496 -22.76 3.28 -27.03
N GLY A 497 -22.84 2.74 -25.81
CA GLY A 497 -23.28 1.37 -25.52
C GLY A 497 -24.74 1.29 -25.07
N ARG A 498 -25.12 0.16 -24.48
CA ARG A 498 -26.46 -0.09 -23.92
C ARG A 498 -26.37 -0.30 -22.41
N ALA A 499 -27.27 0.31 -21.65
CA ALA A 499 -27.42 0.04 -20.22
C ALA A 499 -28.46 -1.06 -19.97
N VAL A 500 -28.22 -1.89 -18.96
CA VAL A 500 -29.12 -2.93 -18.47
C VAL A 500 -29.08 -2.91 -16.94
N SER A 501 -30.20 -3.18 -16.27
CA SER A 501 -30.19 -3.33 -14.82
C SER A 501 -29.50 -4.65 -14.45
N LEU A 502 -28.84 -4.73 -13.29
CA LEU A 502 -28.21 -5.98 -12.88
C LEU A 502 -29.22 -7.14 -12.75
N ALA A 503 -30.47 -6.85 -12.41
CA ALA A 503 -31.53 -7.85 -12.30
C ALA A 503 -31.96 -8.41 -13.68
N ASP A 504 -31.97 -7.57 -14.72
CA ASP A 504 -32.35 -8.00 -16.07
C ASP A 504 -31.23 -8.77 -16.79
N LEU A 505 -30.01 -8.70 -16.27
CA LEU A 505 -28.83 -9.34 -16.88
C LEU A 505 -28.98 -10.85 -16.99
N GLU A 506 -29.69 -11.49 -16.06
CA GLU A 506 -29.92 -12.95 -16.07
C GLU A 506 -30.63 -13.44 -17.34
N ASN A 507 -31.53 -12.62 -17.89
CA ASN A 507 -32.29 -12.94 -19.11
C ASN A 507 -31.77 -12.18 -20.35
N PHE A 508 -30.61 -11.52 -20.24
CA PHE A 508 -30.06 -10.70 -21.32
C PHE A 508 -29.09 -11.52 -22.18
N HIS A 509 -29.59 -12.03 -23.31
CA HIS A 509 -28.79 -12.79 -24.27
C HIS A 509 -29.16 -12.42 -25.73
N PRO A 510 -28.86 -11.19 -26.19
CA PRO A 510 -29.20 -10.77 -27.56
C PRO A 510 -28.50 -11.60 -28.66
N GLU A 511 -27.40 -12.28 -28.32
CA GLU A 511 -26.67 -13.20 -29.18
C GLU A 511 -25.91 -14.22 -28.28
N ASP A 512 -25.50 -15.36 -28.85
CA ASP A 512 -24.61 -16.31 -28.18
C ASP A 512 -23.13 -15.98 -28.44
N GLY A 513 -22.25 -16.50 -27.58
CA GLY A 513 -20.81 -16.31 -27.72
C GLY A 513 -20.33 -14.90 -27.35
N MET A 514 -21.07 -14.23 -26.46
CA MET A 514 -20.72 -12.94 -25.88
C MET A 514 -19.47 -13.03 -24.98
N VAL A 515 -18.94 -11.89 -24.57
CA VAL A 515 -17.87 -11.78 -23.57
C VAL A 515 -18.41 -11.13 -22.30
N LEU A 516 -18.30 -11.79 -21.16
CA LEU A 516 -18.64 -11.23 -19.86
C LEU A 516 -17.39 -10.66 -19.19
N ALA A 517 -17.49 -9.47 -18.61
CA ALA A 517 -16.42 -8.84 -17.84
C ALA A 517 -16.96 -8.32 -16.50
N ASN A 518 -16.70 -9.05 -15.41
CA ASN A 518 -16.96 -8.55 -14.07
C ASN A 518 -15.88 -7.54 -13.64
N THR A 519 -16.32 -6.35 -13.26
CA THR A 519 -15.44 -5.26 -12.78
C THR A 519 -15.88 -4.73 -11.41
N THR A 520 -16.79 -5.45 -10.75
CA THR A 520 -17.22 -5.18 -9.37
C THR A 520 -16.29 -5.86 -8.36
N SER A 521 -16.56 -5.65 -7.08
CA SER A 521 -15.87 -6.37 -5.99
C SER A 521 -16.59 -7.66 -5.57
N VAL A 522 -17.66 -8.07 -6.27
CA VAL A 522 -18.42 -9.29 -5.94
C VAL A 522 -17.53 -10.51 -6.18
N GLY A 523 -17.48 -11.43 -5.21
CA GLY A 523 -16.58 -12.60 -5.24
C GLY A 523 -15.18 -12.34 -4.65
N MET A 524 -14.86 -11.09 -4.28
CA MET A 524 -13.61 -10.75 -3.61
C MET A 524 -13.64 -11.22 -2.14
N GLN A 525 -12.51 -11.72 -1.64
CA GLN A 525 -12.39 -12.12 -0.24
C GLN A 525 -12.81 -10.98 0.73
N PRO A 526 -13.56 -11.28 1.81
CA PRO A 526 -13.92 -12.63 2.30
C PRO A 526 -15.17 -13.25 1.63
N ASN A 527 -15.85 -12.54 0.73
CA ASN A 527 -17.13 -12.94 0.14
C ASN A 527 -16.95 -13.87 -1.08
N VAL A 528 -16.20 -14.97 -0.89
CA VAL A 528 -15.75 -15.85 -1.98
C VAL A 528 -16.87 -16.67 -2.64
N ASP A 529 -18.02 -16.79 -1.96
CA ASP A 529 -19.20 -17.52 -2.44
C ASP A 529 -20.22 -16.64 -3.17
N GLU A 530 -19.95 -15.33 -3.28
CA GLU A 530 -20.80 -14.43 -4.08
C GLU A 530 -20.44 -14.48 -5.57
N THR A 531 -21.44 -14.31 -6.43
CA THR A 531 -21.28 -14.20 -7.89
C THR A 531 -22.23 -13.12 -8.41
N PRO A 532 -21.84 -12.31 -9.42
CA PRO A 532 -22.67 -11.22 -9.91
C PRO A 532 -23.79 -11.66 -10.86
N ILE A 533 -23.77 -12.90 -11.36
CA ILE A 533 -24.75 -13.46 -12.29
C ILE A 533 -24.96 -14.96 -11.98
N SER A 534 -26.13 -15.49 -12.30
CA SER A 534 -26.43 -16.92 -12.13
C SER A 534 -25.67 -17.77 -13.15
N LYS A 535 -25.35 -19.01 -12.76
CA LYS A 535 -24.67 -19.99 -13.62
C LYS A 535 -25.39 -20.24 -14.94
N HIS A 536 -26.73 -20.27 -14.94
CA HIS A 536 -27.52 -20.52 -16.14
C HIS A 536 -27.24 -19.49 -17.25
N ALA A 537 -27.11 -18.21 -16.89
CA ALA A 537 -26.83 -17.17 -17.87
C ALA A 537 -25.42 -17.28 -18.51
N LEU A 538 -24.49 -18.02 -17.88
CA LEU A 538 -23.12 -18.17 -18.37
C LEU A 538 -23.02 -18.98 -19.67
N GLU A 539 -24.02 -19.80 -19.99
CA GLU A 539 -24.06 -20.62 -21.22
C GLU A 539 -24.03 -19.78 -22.51
N HIS A 540 -24.44 -18.51 -22.43
CA HIS A 540 -24.45 -17.58 -23.57
C HIS A 540 -23.11 -16.86 -23.80
N TYR A 541 -22.10 -17.11 -22.96
CA TYR A 541 -20.81 -16.42 -23.02
C TYR A 541 -19.69 -17.36 -23.48
N ALA A 542 -18.95 -16.94 -24.51
CA ALA A 542 -17.76 -17.67 -24.97
C ALA A 542 -16.55 -17.44 -24.05
N LEU A 543 -16.51 -16.28 -23.38
CA LEU A 543 -15.44 -15.93 -22.45
C LEU A 543 -15.98 -15.15 -21.27
N VAL A 544 -15.49 -15.48 -20.07
CA VAL A 544 -15.78 -14.78 -18.82
C VAL A 544 -14.47 -14.27 -18.21
N PHE A 545 -14.38 -12.96 -18.08
CA PHE A 545 -13.31 -12.25 -17.40
C PHE A 545 -13.80 -11.74 -16.04
N ASP A 546 -12.96 -11.84 -15.02
CA ASP A 546 -13.22 -11.30 -13.70
C ASP A 546 -12.03 -10.44 -13.24
N ALA A 547 -12.26 -9.16 -12.95
CA ALA A 547 -11.22 -8.26 -12.46
C ALA A 547 -10.78 -8.59 -11.01
N VAL A 548 -11.60 -9.36 -10.26
CA VAL A 548 -11.21 -9.85 -8.95
C VAL A 548 -10.07 -10.86 -9.09
N TYR A 549 -8.99 -10.63 -8.34
CA TYR A 549 -7.80 -11.51 -8.32
C TYR A 549 -7.51 -12.11 -6.94
N THR A 550 -8.31 -11.77 -5.93
CA THR A 550 -8.24 -12.34 -4.58
C THR A 550 -9.63 -12.80 -4.13
N PRO A 551 -9.98 -14.09 -4.31
CA PRO A 551 -9.12 -15.20 -4.77
C PRO A 551 -8.86 -15.18 -6.29
N ARG A 552 -7.86 -15.95 -6.74
CA ARG A 552 -7.51 -16.08 -8.18
C ARG A 552 -8.63 -16.75 -8.99
N ILE A 553 -9.30 -17.75 -8.41
CA ILE A 553 -10.44 -18.44 -8.99
C ILE A 553 -11.67 -18.09 -8.15
N THR A 554 -12.48 -17.16 -8.66
CA THR A 554 -13.73 -16.74 -8.02
C THR A 554 -14.84 -17.75 -8.30
N ARG A 555 -15.97 -17.64 -7.58
CA ARG A 555 -17.17 -18.42 -7.90
C ARG A 555 -17.62 -18.20 -9.35
N LEU A 556 -17.59 -16.96 -9.84
CA LEU A 556 -17.92 -16.63 -11.23
C LEU A 556 -17.07 -17.41 -12.23
N LEU A 557 -15.74 -17.39 -12.07
CA LEU A 557 -14.83 -18.09 -12.98
C LEU A 557 -15.01 -19.60 -12.91
N ARG A 558 -15.20 -20.17 -11.71
CA ARG A 558 -15.47 -21.60 -11.54
C ARG A 558 -16.77 -22.02 -12.25
N GLU A 559 -17.86 -21.31 -12.03
CA GLU A 559 -19.14 -21.61 -12.66
C GLU A 559 -19.08 -21.41 -14.19
N ALA A 560 -18.31 -20.43 -14.67
CA ALA A 560 -18.11 -20.20 -16.10
C ALA A 560 -17.33 -21.34 -16.80
N GLU A 561 -16.29 -21.86 -16.14
CA GLU A 561 -15.54 -23.03 -16.63
C GLU A 561 -16.45 -24.28 -16.71
N GLU A 562 -17.32 -24.48 -15.71
CA GLU A 562 -18.31 -25.56 -15.70
C GLU A 562 -19.33 -25.45 -16.84
N CYS A 563 -19.58 -24.24 -17.35
CA CYS A 563 -20.44 -23.97 -18.51
C CYS A 563 -19.66 -24.01 -19.86
N GLY A 564 -18.36 -24.34 -19.85
CA GLY A 564 -17.54 -24.44 -21.05
C GLY A 564 -17.02 -23.11 -21.61
N ALA A 565 -17.20 -22.01 -20.88
CA ALA A 565 -16.65 -20.72 -21.27
C ALA A 565 -15.14 -20.65 -21.01
N VAL A 566 -14.41 -19.91 -21.85
CA VAL A 566 -13.02 -19.57 -21.55
C VAL A 566 -12.97 -18.64 -20.36
N THR A 567 -12.12 -18.90 -19.38
CA THR A 567 -11.99 -18.05 -18.18
C THR A 567 -10.71 -17.22 -18.21
N VAL A 568 -10.82 -15.95 -17.85
CA VAL A 568 -9.67 -15.04 -17.69
C VAL A 568 -9.68 -14.47 -16.28
N SER A 569 -8.69 -14.90 -15.48
CA SER A 569 -8.55 -14.47 -14.09
C SER A 569 -8.08 -13.01 -13.97
N GLY A 570 -8.49 -12.33 -12.90
CA GLY A 570 -8.04 -10.97 -12.60
C GLY A 570 -6.54 -10.87 -12.39
N SER A 571 -5.85 -11.97 -12.08
CA SER A 571 -4.38 -12.00 -12.01
C SER A 571 -3.74 -11.59 -13.35
N GLU A 572 -4.38 -11.94 -14.46
CA GLU A 572 -3.93 -11.59 -15.81
C GLU A 572 -3.97 -10.08 -16.06
N MET A 573 -5.07 -9.43 -15.67
CA MET A 573 -5.19 -7.98 -15.70
C MET A 573 -4.21 -7.33 -14.72
N PHE A 574 -4.14 -7.85 -13.48
CA PHE A 574 -3.34 -7.28 -12.40
C PHE A 574 -1.86 -7.20 -12.76
N VAL A 575 -1.27 -8.27 -13.31
CA VAL A 575 0.14 -8.25 -13.74
C VAL A 575 0.33 -7.22 -14.85
N ARG A 576 -0.55 -7.22 -15.85
CA ARG A 576 -0.44 -6.33 -17.02
C ARG A 576 -0.49 -4.86 -16.64
N GLN A 577 -1.44 -4.45 -15.80
CA GLN A 577 -1.49 -3.07 -15.33
C GLN A 577 -0.31 -2.70 -14.41
N ALA A 578 0.21 -3.66 -13.61
CA ALA A 578 1.25 -3.37 -12.63
C ALA A 578 2.62 -3.11 -13.27
N TYR A 579 2.97 -3.82 -14.34
CA TYR A 579 4.25 -3.57 -15.01
C TYR A 579 4.20 -2.26 -15.83
N GLU A 580 3.05 -1.86 -16.37
CA GLU A 580 2.88 -0.54 -17.02
C GLU A 580 3.01 0.60 -15.99
N GLN A 581 2.44 0.42 -14.79
CA GLN A 581 2.65 1.33 -13.67
C GLN A 581 4.12 1.47 -13.29
N PHE A 582 4.87 0.37 -13.32
CA PHE A 582 6.30 0.41 -13.06
C PHE A 582 7.05 1.27 -14.08
N GLU A 583 6.73 1.17 -15.37
CA GLU A 583 7.36 2.03 -16.39
C GLU A 583 7.05 3.51 -16.12
N ILE A 584 5.80 3.83 -15.78
CA ILE A 584 5.38 5.19 -15.42
C ILE A 584 6.13 5.69 -14.19
N PHE A 585 6.24 4.88 -13.14
CA PHE A 585 6.86 5.27 -11.87
C PHE A 585 8.36 5.46 -11.94
N THR A 586 9.04 4.66 -12.77
CA THR A 586 10.51 4.57 -12.78
C THR A 586 11.14 5.20 -14.02
N GLY A 587 10.39 5.30 -15.13
CA GLY A 587 10.94 5.63 -16.45
C GLY A 587 11.78 4.51 -17.07
N LEU A 588 11.79 3.31 -16.48
CA LEU A 588 12.54 2.14 -16.95
C LEU A 588 11.61 1.15 -17.65
N PRO A 589 12.12 0.38 -18.64
CA PRO A 589 11.35 -0.73 -19.22
C PRO A 589 10.93 -1.74 -18.16
N ALA A 590 9.68 -2.22 -18.21
CA ALA A 590 9.18 -3.13 -17.20
C ALA A 590 9.78 -4.54 -17.34
N PRO A 591 10.24 -5.16 -16.24
CA PRO A 591 10.68 -6.56 -16.25
C PRO A 591 9.45 -7.49 -16.25
N LYS A 592 8.75 -7.60 -17.38
CA LYS A 592 7.44 -8.29 -17.50
C LYS A 592 7.49 -9.74 -16.97
N GLU A 593 8.51 -10.50 -17.34
CA GLU A 593 8.68 -11.90 -16.90
C GLU A 593 8.84 -12.00 -15.38
N LEU A 594 9.47 -11.01 -14.75
CA LEU A 594 9.61 -10.98 -13.30
C LEU A 594 8.26 -10.79 -12.62
N TYR A 595 7.41 -9.88 -13.12
CA TYR A 595 6.07 -9.68 -12.58
C TYR A 595 5.24 -10.97 -12.63
N TRP A 596 5.27 -11.68 -13.77
CA TRP A 596 4.63 -12.99 -13.90
C TRP A 596 5.19 -14.04 -12.93
N LYS A 597 6.52 -14.12 -12.81
CA LYS A 597 7.19 -15.05 -11.89
C LYS A 597 6.91 -14.76 -10.42
N ILE A 598 6.74 -13.50 -10.04
CA ILE A 598 6.36 -13.13 -8.67
C ILE A 598 4.92 -13.56 -8.43
N MET A 599 4.00 -13.19 -9.34
CA MET A 599 2.59 -13.51 -9.18
C MET A 599 2.29 -15.01 -9.25
N SER A 600 3.10 -15.82 -9.93
CA SER A 600 2.91 -17.28 -9.92
C SER A 600 3.21 -17.95 -8.57
N LYS A 601 3.83 -17.23 -7.62
CA LYS A 601 4.11 -17.74 -6.26
C LYS A 601 2.98 -17.44 -5.26
N TYR A 602 1.99 -16.65 -5.66
CA TYR A 602 0.86 -16.21 -4.85
C TYR A 602 -0.44 -16.60 -5.54
#